data_AF-A0A919WZ60-F1
#
_entry.id   AF-A0A919WZ60-F1
#
_cell.length_a   1.000
_cell.length_b   1.000
_cell.length_c   1.000
_cell.angle_alpha   90.00
_cell.angle_beta   90.00
_cell.angle_gamma   90.00
#
_symmetry.space_group_name_H-M   'P 1'
#
loop_
_entity.id
_entity.type
_entity.pdbx_description
1 polymer ?
#
loop_
_entity_poly.entity_id
_entity_poly.type
_entity_poly.pdbx_seq_one_letter_code
_entity_poly.pdbx_strand_id
1 'polypeptide(L)' 'MGRDEHKKRKNNYLSQTPKNQISDGIDVEFSDEFADADDRVAQARSRAADKRARKK' A
#
# COMPACT_ATOMS: atom_id res chain seq x y z
N MET A 1 -7.51 -14.71 25.28
CA MET A 1 -8.18 -14.76 23.96
C MET A 1 -7.36 -13.95 22.98
N GLY A 2 -6.92 -14.59 21.91
CA GLY A 2 -5.80 -14.15 21.08
C GLY A 2 -6.18 -13.06 20.08
N ARG A 3 -5.28 -12.11 19.89
CA ARG A 3 -5.36 -10.92 19.03
C ARG A 3 -5.46 -11.20 17.52
N ASP A 4 -5.60 -12.48 17.12
CA ASP A 4 -5.51 -12.95 15.73
C ASP A 4 -6.87 -13.27 15.08
N GLU A 5 -7.99 -13.15 15.80
CA GLU A 5 -9.33 -13.50 15.28
C GLU A 5 -9.88 -12.52 14.22
N HIS A 6 -9.23 -11.38 13.98
CA HIS A 6 -9.64 -10.41 12.96
C HIS A 6 -9.06 -10.68 11.57
N LYS A 7 -8.17 -11.68 11.43
CA LYS A 7 -7.68 -12.08 10.11
C LYS A 7 -8.63 -13.10 9.51
N LYS A 8 -9.50 -12.59 8.62
CA LYS A 8 -10.23 -13.28 7.54
C LYS A 8 -11.76 -13.22 7.68
N ARG A 9 -12.35 -12.14 7.16
CA ARG A 9 -13.59 -12.25 6.40
C ARG A 9 -13.33 -11.73 4.99
N LYS A 10 -12.88 -12.64 4.11
CA LYS A 10 -12.60 -12.31 2.70
C LYS A 10 -13.86 -11.89 1.92
N ASN A 11 -15.05 -12.21 2.44
CA ASN A 11 -16.33 -11.91 1.81
C ASN A 11 -17.27 -11.23 2.82
N ASN A 12 -17.11 -9.92 3.03
CA ASN A 12 -18.05 -9.15 3.84
C ASN A 12 -19.28 -8.80 2.99
N TYR A 13 -20.29 -9.67 2.99
CA TYR A 13 -21.55 -9.47 2.24
C TYR A 13 -22.32 -8.21 2.68
N LEU A 14 -21.99 -7.67 3.86
CA LEU A 14 -22.55 -6.45 4.45
C LEU A 14 -21.58 -5.26 4.39
N SER A 15 -20.64 -5.24 3.43
CA SER A 15 -19.78 -4.08 3.23
C SER A 15 -20.65 -2.84 2.98
N GLN A 16 -20.59 -1.88 3.90
CA GLN A 16 -21.34 -0.62 3.81
C GLN A 16 -20.88 0.23 2.62
N THR A 17 -19.64 0.04 2.19
CA THR A 17 -19.04 0.73 1.04
C THR A 17 -19.34 -0.07 -0.23
N PRO A 18 -19.99 0.53 -1.24
CA PRO A 18 -20.24 -0.14 -2.51
C PRO A 18 -18.91 -0.42 -3.23
N LYS A 19 -18.88 -1.51 -4.02
CA LYS A 19 -17.63 -2.05 -4.60
C LYS A 19 -16.85 -1.04 -5.46
N ASN A 20 -17.54 -0.11 -6.11
CA ASN A 20 -16.97 0.94 -6.95
C ASN A 20 -16.38 2.12 -6.15
N GLN A 21 -16.58 2.15 -4.83
CA GLN A 21 -16.03 3.15 -3.92
C GLN A 21 -14.95 2.57 -3.00
N ILE A 22 -14.59 1.30 -3.19
CA ILE A 22 -13.43 0.71 -2.54
C ILE A 22 -12.22 1.23 -3.30
N SER A 23 -11.49 2.18 -2.71
CA SER A 23 -10.20 2.61 -3.23
C SER A 23 -9.13 1.60 -2.82
N ASP A 24 -8.03 1.53 -3.57
CA ASP A 24 -6.87 0.69 -3.25
C ASP A 24 -6.13 1.15 -1.97
N GLY A 25 -6.56 2.26 -1.36
CA GLY A 25 -5.94 2.85 -0.16
C GLY A 25 -4.53 3.35 -0.41
N ILE A 26 -4.16 3.59 -1.67
CA ILE A 26 -2.85 4.12 -2.03
C ILE A 26 -2.95 5.64 -1.94
N ASP A 27 -2.47 6.19 -0.83
CA ASP A 27 -2.29 7.64 -0.67
C ASP A 27 -1.09 8.05 -1.53
N VAL A 28 -1.35 8.52 -2.75
CA VAL A 28 -0.33 9.08 -3.64
C VAL A 28 -0.11 10.54 -3.26
N GLU A 29 0.74 10.76 -2.25
CA GLU A 29 1.13 12.12 -1.79
C GLU A 29 2.26 12.72 -2.64
N PHE A 30 2.90 11.90 -3.47
CA PHE A 30 4.08 12.28 -4.24
C PHE A 30 3.75 12.45 -5.72
N SER A 31 4.19 13.57 -6.30
CA SER A 31 4.08 13.85 -7.73
C SER A 31 5.47 13.91 -8.39
N ASP A 32 5.69 13.06 -9.39
CA ASP A 32 7.00 12.93 -10.07
C ASP A 32 7.45 14.23 -10.77
N GLU A 33 6.52 15.12 -11.09
CA GLU A 33 6.79 16.42 -11.73
C GLU A 33 7.42 17.45 -10.78
N PHE A 34 7.12 17.35 -9.49
CA PHE A 34 7.65 18.23 -8.45
C PHE A 34 8.83 17.59 -7.67
N ALA A 35 9.17 16.36 -8.03
CA ALA A 35 10.28 15.61 -7.46
C ALA A 35 11.61 16.30 -7.74
N ASP A 36 12.38 16.56 -6.69
CA ASP A 36 13.76 16.95 -6.85
C ASP A 36 14.67 15.73 -7.12
N ALA A 37 15.97 15.97 -7.28
CA ALA A 37 16.93 14.90 -7.54
C ALA A 37 17.03 13.90 -6.37
N ASP A 38 16.90 14.39 -5.14
CA ASP A 38 17.04 13.58 -3.93
C ASP A 38 15.82 12.68 -3.73
N ASP A 39 14.62 13.18 -4.02
CA ASP A 39 13.39 12.42 -4.02
C ASP A 39 13.46 11.21 -4.96
N ARG A 40 13.99 11.42 -6.17
CA ARG A 40 14.17 10.33 -7.16
C ARG A 40 15.16 9.29 -6.67
N VAL A 41 16.25 9.71 -6.02
CA VAL A 41 17.23 8.80 -5.43
C VAL A 41 16.63 8.03 -4.27
N ALA A 42 15.83 8.68 -3.42
CA ALA A 42 15.13 8.04 -2.31
C ALA A 42 14.14 6.98 -2.81
N GLN A 43 13.34 7.30 -3.84
CA GLN A 43 12.45 6.31 -4.47
C GLN A 43 13.21 5.10 -5.04
N ALA A 44 14.33 5.35 -5.73
CA ALA A 44 15.14 4.27 -6.30
C ALA A 44 15.70 3.35 -5.21
N ARG A 45 16.15 3.92 -4.08
CA ARG A 45 16.62 3.16 -2.91
C ARG A 45 15.50 2.36 -2.26
N SER A 46 14.32 2.95 -2.08
CA SER A 46 13.14 2.29 -1.52
C SER A 46 12.75 1.07 -2.38
N ARG A 47 12.61 1.26 -3.70
CA ARG A 47 12.31 0.18 -4.66
C ARG A 47 13.36 -0.95 -4.62
N ALA A 48 14.64 -0.60 -4.43
CA ALA A 48 15.70 -1.60 -4.29
C ALA A 48 15.60 -2.39 -2.98
N ALA A 49 15.23 -1.74 -1.87
CA ALA A 49 15.01 -2.40 -0.59
C ALA A 49 13.81 -3.36 -0.64
N ASP A 50 12.70 -2.95 -1.23
CA ASP A 50 11.51 -3.80 -1.38
C ASP A 50 11.81 -5.05 -2.21
N LYS A 51 12.58 -4.91 -3.30
CA LYS A 51 13.05 -6.05 -4.10
C LYS A 51 13.90 -7.02 -3.29
N ARG A 52 14.71 -6.54 -2.34
CA ARG A 52 15.48 -7.43 -1.43
C ARG A 52 14.55 -8.12 -0.44
N ALA A 53 13.64 -7.38 0.18
CA ALA A 53 12.70 -7.91 1.16
C ALA A 53 11.80 -9.00 0.56
N ARG A 54 11.36 -8.83 -0.70
CA ARG A 54 10.54 -9.81 -1.43
C ARG A 54 11.28 -11.06 -1.90
N LYS A 55 12.63 -11.02 -1.95
CA LYS A 55 13.47 -12.17 -2.33
C LYS A 55 13.81 -13.09 -1.16
N LYS A 56 13.41 -12.73 0.06
CA LYS A 56 13.58 -13.53 1.27
C LYS A 56 12.30 -14.30 1.58
#